data_AF-A0A7K2YGP1-F1
#
_entry.id   AF-A0A7K2YGP1-F1
#
_cell.length_a   1.000
_cell.length_b   1.000
_cell.length_c   1.000
_cell.angle_alpha   90.00
_cell.angle_beta   90.00
_cell.angle_gamma   90.00
#
_symmetry.space_group_name_H-M   'P 1'
#
loop_
_entity.id
_entity.type
_entity.pdbx_description
1 polymer ?
#
loop_
_entity_poly.entity_id
_entity_poly.type
_entity_poly.pdbx_seq_one_letter_code
_entity_poly.pdbx_strand_id
1 'polypeptide(L)'
;MTTQEVRALVNAALADPTVDLAVPLGLSLALREGLRFAVLATLSRGDYHPAVGDVPGSLTYRAGDQIRVATLSPQSELLLSAHLER
;
A
#
# COMPACT_ATOMS: atom_id res chain seq x y z
N MET A 1 2.73 7.22 14.94
CA MET A 1 1.68 6.20 15.11
C MET A 1 2.32 4.89 15.52
N THR A 2 1.69 4.18 16.44
CA THR A 2 2.09 2.83 16.83
C THR A 2 1.63 1.80 15.80
N THR A 3 2.21 0.60 15.82
CA THR A 3 1.77 -0.52 14.97
C THR A 3 0.30 -0.87 15.18
N GLN A 4 -0.22 -0.69 16.40
CA GLN A 4 -1.62 -0.99 16.74
C GLN A 4 -2.58 0.06 16.17
N GLU A 5 -2.22 1.34 16.23
CA GLU A 5 -3.01 2.42 15.64
C GLU A 5 -3.11 2.28 14.11
N VAL A 6 -2.01 1.93 13.45
CA VAL A 6 -2.02 1.65 12.00
C VAL A 6 -2.94 0.48 11.69
N ARG A 7 -2.87 -0.62 12.46
CA ARG A 7 -3.76 -1.76 12.24
C ARG A 7 -5.24 -1.40 12.43
N ALA A 8 -5.56 -0.60 13.45
CA ALA A 8 -6.92 -0.14 13.70
C ALA A 8 -7.45 0.73 12.54
N LEU A 9 -6.64 1.65 12.04
CA LEU A 9 -6.95 2.48 10.87
C LEU A 9 -7.23 1.62 9.63
N VAL A 10 -6.35 0.65 9.34
CA VAL A 10 -6.49 -0.24 8.18
C VAL A 10 -7.79 -1.04 8.24
N ASN A 11 -8.07 -1.65 9.40
CA ASN A 11 -9.29 -2.43 9.56
C ASN A 11 -10.55 -1.57 9.43
N ALA A 12 -10.56 -0.36 9.99
CA ALA A 12 -11.68 0.56 9.87
C ALA A 12 -11.90 0.99 8.41
N ALA A 13 -10.83 1.32 7.69
CA ALA A 13 -10.91 1.72 6.28
C ALA A 13 -11.41 0.60 5.36
N LEU A 14 -10.99 -0.65 5.60
CA LEU A 14 -11.45 -1.80 4.82
C LEU A 14 -12.90 -2.18 5.12
N ALA A 15 -13.38 -1.91 6.33
CA ALA A 15 -14.76 -2.22 6.74
C ALA A 15 -15.79 -1.21 6.18
N ASP A 16 -15.37 0.00 5.81
CA ASP A 16 -16.25 1.04 5.29
C ASP A 16 -16.04 1.24 3.77
N PRO A 17 -17.00 0.86 2.91
CA PRO A 17 -16.87 1.00 1.47
C PRO A 17 -16.85 2.46 1.00
N THR A 18 -17.30 3.42 1.83
CA THR A 18 -17.35 4.85 1.49
C THR A 18 -16.01 5.55 1.68
N VAL A 19 -15.08 4.93 2.41
CA VAL A 19 -13.74 5.47 2.62
C VAL A 19 -12.93 5.32 1.33
N ASP A 20 -12.35 6.44 0.88
CA ASP A 20 -11.32 6.41 -0.15
C ASP A 20 -10.06 5.74 0.41
N LEU A 21 -9.73 4.56 -0.13
CA LEU A 21 -8.59 3.77 0.31
C LEU A 21 -7.24 4.40 -0.06
N ALA A 22 -7.19 5.39 -0.96
CA ALA A 22 -5.94 6.07 -1.30
C ALA A 22 -5.28 6.73 -0.08
N VAL A 23 -6.07 7.32 0.82
CA VAL A 23 -5.59 7.98 2.03
C VAL A 23 -4.95 6.99 3.03
N PRO A 24 -5.66 5.96 3.52
CA PRO A 24 -5.08 4.98 4.44
C PRO A 24 -3.95 4.17 3.78
N LEU A 25 -4.03 3.88 2.48
CA LEU A 25 -2.95 3.25 1.73
C LEU A 25 -1.68 4.12 1.74
N GLY A 26 -1.79 5.39 1.38
CA GLY A 26 -0.63 6.28 1.34
C GLY A 26 -0.01 6.50 2.72
N LEU A 27 -0.82 6.54 3.78
CA LEU A 27 -0.33 6.57 5.16
C LEU A 27 0.42 5.29 5.52
N SER A 28 -0.11 4.12 5.19
CA SER A 28 0.56 2.84 5.45
C SER A 28 1.89 2.79 4.71
N LEU A 29 1.91 3.12 3.42
CA LEU A 29 3.11 3.14 2.58
C LEU A 29 4.19 4.10 3.08
N ALA A 30 3.78 5.29 3.54
CA ALA A 30 4.72 6.26 4.09
C ALA A 30 5.31 5.82 5.43
N LEU A 31 4.50 5.23 6.31
CA LEU A 31 4.92 4.87 7.66
C LEU A 31 5.68 3.53 7.72
N ARG A 32 5.38 2.60 6.81
CA ARG A 32 5.94 1.24 6.82
C ARG A 32 7.06 1.06 5.79
N GLU A 33 6.86 1.55 4.57
CA GLU A 33 7.80 1.38 3.47
C GLU A 33 8.57 2.68 3.12
N GLY A 34 8.26 3.79 3.80
CA GLY A 34 8.91 5.10 3.55
C GLY A 34 8.57 5.69 2.18
N LEU A 35 7.50 5.22 1.54
CA LEU A 35 7.12 5.66 0.20
C LEU A 35 6.33 6.97 0.27
N ARG A 36 6.58 7.84 -0.71
CA ARG A 36 5.86 9.10 -0.81
C ARG A 36 4.45 8.85 -1.34
N PHE A 37 3.48 9.62 -0.84
CA PHE A 37 2.09 9.56 -1.31
C PHE A 37 1.97 9.73 -2.84
N ALA A 38 2.86 10.52 -3.45
CA ALA A 38 2.91 10.73 -4.89
C ALA A 38 3.09 9.44 -5.72
N VAL A 39 3.62 8.36 -5.12
CA VAL A 39 3.73 7.05 -5.77
C VAL A 39 2.35 6.52 -6.18
N LEU A 40 1.30 6.79 -5.39
CA LEU A 40 -0.06 6.35 -5.69
C LEU A 40 -0.62 6.98 -6.97
N ALA A 41 -0.26 8.24 -7.26
CA ALA A 41 -0.77 8.95 -8.42
C ALA A 41 -0.30 8.34 -9.76
N THR A 42 0.78 7.56 -9.73
CA THR A 42 1.37 6.92 -10.91
C THR A 42 1.22 5.40 -10.91
N LEU A 43 0.52 4.85 -9.90
CA LEU A 43 0.47 3.41 -9.64
C LEU A 43 -0.51 2.73 -10.60
N SER A 44 -0.07 1.66 -11.24
CA SER A 44 -0.93 0.79 -12.06
C SER A 44 -1.00 -0.62 -11.47
N ARG A 45 -2.00 -1.41 -11.88
CA ARG A 45 -2.09 -2.82 -11.46
C ARG A 45 -0.85 -3.62 -11.82
N GLY A 46 -0.17 -3.28 -12.93
CA GLY A 46 1.04 -3.96 -13.38
C GLY A 46 2.27 -3.71 -12.50
N ASP A 47 2.22 -2.68 -11.66
CA ASP A 47 3.30 -2.35 -10.72
C ASP A 47 3.21 -3.18 -9.43
N TYR A 48 2.05 -3.78 -9.14
CA TYR A 48 1.82 -4.60 -7.96
C TYR A 48 2.07 -6.09 -8.24
N HIS A 49 2.92 -6.69 -7.42
CA HIS A 49 3.19 -8.12 -7.41
C HIS A 49 2.70 -8.72 -6.08
N PRO A 50 1.61 -9.50 -6.07
CA PRO A 50 1.06 -10.06 -4.84
C PRO A 50 2.00 -11.07 -4.18
N ALA A 51 1.87 -11.20 -2.86
CA ALA A 51 2.54 -12.24 -2.08
C ALA A 51 2.21 -13.63 -2.61
N VAL A 52 3.20 -14.53 -2.59
CA VAL A 52 3.04 -15.93 -2.99
C VAL A 52 3.74 -16.82 -1.97
N GLY A 53 2.96 -17.65 -1.26
CA GLY A 53 3.47 -18.47 -0.16
C GLY A 53 4.07 -17.58 0.93
N ASP A 54 5.34 -17.81 1.25
CA ASP A 54 6.08 -17.04 2.26
C ASP A 54 6.81 -15.81 1.69
N VAL A 55 6.68 -15.55 0.38
CA VAL A 55 7.29 -14.38 -0.27
C VAL A 55 6.34 -13.18 -0.12
N PRO A 56 6.73 -12.08 0.55
CA PRO A 56 5.88 -10.91 0.69
C PRO A 56 5.60 -10.24 -0.66
N GLY A 57 4.45 -9.56 -0.76
CA GLY A 57 4.12 -8.77 -1.92
C GLY A 57 5.12 -7.63 -2.14
N SER A 58 5.20 -7.14 -3.37
CA SER A 58 6.06 -6.03 -3.72
C SER A 58 5.37 -5.04 -4.64
N LEU A 59 5.85 -3.80 -4.58
CA LEU A 59 5.40 -2.71 -5.42
C LEU A 59 6.60 -2.14 -6.17
N THR A 60 6.52 -2.18 -7.50
CA THR A 60 7.41 -1.44 -8.37
C THR A 60 6.95 0.01 -8.44
N TYR A 61 7.85 0.97 -8.32
CA TYR A 61 7.48 2.39 -8.35
C TYR A 61 8.58 3.26 -8.93
N ARG A 62 8.19 4.40 -9.47
CA ARG A 62 9.12 5.42 -9.96
C ARG A 62 9.50 6.38 -8.85
N ALA A 63 10.80 6.57 -8.64
CA ALA A 63 11.39 7.53 -7.73
C ALA A 63 12.30 8.49 -8.52
N GLY A 64 11.71 9.58 -9.04
CA GLY A 64 12.39 10.44 -10.02
C GLY A 64 12.61 9.67 -11.32
N ASP A 65 13.85 9.57 -11.79
CA ASP A 65 14.18 8.86 -13.03
C ASP A 65 14.50 7.36 -12.81
N GLN A 66 14.42 6.88 -11.58
CA GLN A 66 14.72 5.49 -11.24
C GLN A 66 13.46 4.67 -11.00
N ILE A 67 13.47 3.42 -11.44
CA ILE A 67 12.48 2.42 -11.05
C ILE A 67 13.04 1.65 -9.86
N ARG A 68 12.26 1.54 -8.79
CA ARG A 68 12.62 0.85 -7.55
C ARG A 68 11.53 -0.15 -7.17
N VAL A 69 11.88 -1.10 -6.32
CA VAL A 69 10.94 -2.09 -5.79
C VAL A 69 10.92 -1.96 -4.26
N ALA A 70 9.72 -1.91 -3.69
CA ALA A 70 9.51 -1.96 -2.25
C ALA A 70 8.83 -3.28 -1.88
N THR A 71 9.39 -4.01 -0.92
CA THR A 71 8.70 -5.11 -0.24
C THR A 71 7.60 -4.52 0.64
N LEU A 72 6.38 -5.03 0.53
CA LEU A 72 5.22 -4.54 1.26
C LEU A 72 5.08 -5.23 2.61
N SER A 73 4.71 -4.46 3.62
CA SER A 73 4.15 -5.01 4.85
C SER A 73 2.76 -5.59 4.59
N PRO A 74 2.31 -6.56 5.41
CA PRO A 74 0.99 -7.17 5.24
C PRO A 74 -0.17 -6.17 5.23
N GLN A 75 -0.06 -5.06 5.99
CA GLN A 75 -1.09 -4.03 6.03
C GLN A 75 -1.14 -3.20 4.74
N SER A 76 0.02 -2.79 4.23
CA SER A 76 0.11 -2.05 2.97
C SER A 76 -0.35 -2.92 1.80
N GLU A 77 -0.03 -4.21 1.81
CA GLU A 77 -0.47 -5.15 0.79
C GLU A 77 -1.99 -5.35 0.78
N LEU A 78 -2.62 -5.51 1.96
CA LEU A 78 -4.09 -5.61 2.07
C LEU A 78 -4.79 -4.37 1.50
N LEU A 79 -4.32 -3.17 1.87
CA LEU A 79 -4.88 -1.91 1.37
C LEU A 79 -4.66 -1.73 -0.12
N LEU A 80 -3.47 -2.08 -0.63
CA LEU A 80 -3.13 -1.93 -2.04
C LEU A 80 -3.98 -2.87 -2.90
N SER A 81 -4.14 -4.13 -2.46
CA SER A 81 -4.99 -5.10 -3.14
C SER A 81 -6.43 -4.60 -3.24
N ALA A 82 -7.00 -4.16 -2.11
CA ALA A 82 -8.36 -3.63 -2.05
C ALA A 82 -8.55 -2.33 -2.84
N HIS A 83 -7.54 -1.45 -2.87
CA HIS A 83 -7.56 -0.22 -3.65
C HIS A 83 -7.56 -0.49 -5.16
N LEU A 84 -6.83 -1.51 -5.61
CA LEU A 84 -6.72 -1.88 -7.03
C LEU A 84 -7.88 -2.76 -7.54
N GLU A 85 -8.73 -3.27 -6.66
CA GLU A 85 -9.93 -4.04 -7.01
C GLU A 85 -11.19 -3.18 -7.18
N ARG A 86 -11.12 -1.89 -6.80
CA ARG A 86 -12.18 -0.91 -6.98
C ARG A 86 -12.07 -0.21 -8.33
#